data_AF-A0A923CPX6-F1
#
_entry.id   AF-A0A923CPX6-F1
#
_cell.length_a   1.000
_cell.length_b   1.000
_cell.length_c   1.000
_cell.angle_alpha   90.00
_cell.angle_beta   90.00
_cell.angle_gamma   90.00
#
_symmetry.space_group_name_H-M   'P 1'
#
loop_
_entity.id
_entity.type
_entity.pdbx_description
1 polymer ?
#
loop_
_entity_poly.entity_id
_entity_poly.type
_entity_poly.pdbx_seq_one_letter_code
_entity_poly.pdbx_strand_id
1 'polypeptide(L)'
;MATLAVAIVGLTACSPPATSSLGLDAVAEERAALAEARVVALLDSYGGYLESRWPGIRLPATQIDAWLDPSVWTAAFEGCASQASGLTVRVDPTAGVLAMPPAQTDAQLQDFETSIYLCQGRLPPPSLAVNEPGPIEVAWLTDYVQDALPTCLRREGITAAPAPDDASAIVLTGETPEWDPYAAVRDNVPELRRVQALCPSAAVVLASIPPLGAAS
;
A
#
# COMPACT_ATOMS: atom_id res chain seq x y z
N MET A 1 55.22 -11.92 46.10
CA MET A 1 54.72 -12.30 44.76
C MET A 1 53.33 -11.73 44.61
N ALA A 2 53.17 -10.72 43.74
CA ALA A 2 51.93 -10.03 43.47
C ALA A 2 51.29 -10.62 42.21
N THR A 3 50.00 -10.92 42.23
CA THR A 3 49.29 -11.45 41.06
C THR A 3 47.99 -10.67 40.86
N LEU A 4 47.87 -10.12 39.65
CA LEU A 4 46.88 -9.18 39.13
C LEU A 4 45.42 -9.62 39.31
N ALA A 5 44.57 -8.68 39.72
CA ALA A 5 43.13 -8.73 39.49
C ALA A 5 42.81 -8.12 38.12
N VAL A 6 42.22 -8.90 37.21
CA VAL A 6 41.73 -8.43 35.91
C VAL A 6 40.29 -7.96 36.09
N ALA A 7 40.08 -6.65 35.95
CA ALA A 7 38.75 -6.04 35.89
C ALA A 7 38.17 -6.26 34.49
N ILE A 8 37.13 -7.09 34.40
CA ILE A 8 36.33 -7.24 33.18
C ILE A 8 35.35 -6.07 33.14
N VAL A 9 35.65 -5.08 32.30
CA VAL A 9 34.73 -3.99 31.95
C VAL A 9 33.66 -4.58 31.03
N GLY A 10 32.49 -4.86 31.59
CA GLY A 10 31.31 -5.26 30.84
C GLY A 10 30.80 -4.07 30.02
N LEU A 11 31.02 -4.12 28.71
CA LEU A 11 30.35 -3.25 27.74
C LEU A 11 28.86 -3.59 27.73
N THR A 12 28.04 -2.74 28.34
CA THR A 12 26.58 -2.77 28.20
C THR A 12 26.24 -2.43 26.76
N ALA A 13 25.95 -3.45 25.96
CA ALA A 13 25.42 -3.27 24.62
C ALA A 13 24.10 -2.50 24.69
N CYS A 14 24.04 -1.34 24.02
CA CYS A 14 22.80 -0.64 23.75
C CYS A 14 21.85 -1.61 23.06
N SER A 15 20.78 -2.02 23.74
CA SER A 15 19.70 -2.74 23.10
C SER A 15 19.02 -1.80 22.09
N PRO A 16 18.82 -2.23 20.84
CA PRO A 16 18.01 -1.46 19.91
C PRO A 16 16.61 -1.23 20.52
N PRO A 17 15.97 -0.09 20.24
CA PRO A 17 14.62 0.17 20.72
C PRO A 17 13.68 -0.97 20.29
N ALA A 18 12.72 -1.29 21.15
CA ALA A 18 11.70 -2.29 20.87
C ALA A 18 11.02 -1.95 19.54
N THR A 19 11.27 -2.77 18.53
CA THR A 19 10.45 -2.81 17.33
C THR A 19 9.05 -3.23 17.75
N SER A 20 8.03 -2.57 17.20
CA SER A 20 6.64 -3.02 17.29
C SER A 20 6.57 -4.52 17.08
N SER A 21 5.68 -5.19 17.82
CA SER A 21 5.57 -6.66 17.76
C SER A 21 5.25 -7.18 16.34
N LEU A 22 4.69 -6.30 15.51
CA LEU A 22 4.48 -6.46 14.08
C LEU A 22 5.57 -5.68 13.32
N GLY A 23 6.25 -6.30 12.36
CA GLY A 23 7.25 -5.62 11.51
C GLY A 23 6.62 -4.95 10.29
N LEU A 24 7.37 -4.07 9.61
CA LEU A 24 6.94 -3.46 8.34
C LEU A 24 6.72 -4.49 7.23
N ASP A 25 7.39 -5.63 7.28
CA ASP A 25 7.18 -6.74 6.34
C ASP A 25 5.75 -7.28 6.45
N ALA A 26 5.20 -7.42 7.66
CA ALA A 26 3.83 -7.87 7.86
C ALA A 26 2.79 -6.85 7.35
N VAL A 27 3.09 -5.55 7.48
CA VAL A 27 2.27 -4.47 6.89
C VAL A 27 2.32 -4.54 5.36
N ALA A 28 3.49 -4.78 4.78
CA ALA A 28 3.64 -4.92 3.33
C ALA A 28 2.87 -6.14 2.79
N GLU A 29 2.96 -7.28 3.48
CA GLU A 29 2.21 -8.51 3.14
C GLU A 29 0.70 -8.29 3.22
N GLU A 30 0.20 -7.61 4.27
CA GLU A 30 -1.23 -7.30 4.38
C GLU A 30 -1.71 -6.39 3.25
N ARG A 31 -0.96 -5.32 2.93
CA ARG A 31 -1.30 -4.41 1.83
C ARG A 31 -1.40 -5.15 0.49
N ALA A 32 -0.46 -6.06 0.22
CA ALA A 32 -0.50 -6.90 -0.97
C ALA A 32 -1.74 -7.79 -0.99
N ALA A 33 -2.02 -8.51 0.09
CA ALA A 33 -3.17 -9.40 0.20
C ALA A 33 -4.50 -8.65 0.05
N LEU A 34 -4.64 -7.46 0.63
CA LEU A 34 -5.83 -6.62 0.50
C LEU A 34 -6.02 -6.13 -0.93
N ALA A 35 -4.95 -5.72 -1.61
CA ALA A 35 -5.03 -5.31 -3.01
C ALA A 35 -5.43 -6.49 -3.92
N GLU A 36 -4.85 -7.67 -3.72
CA GLU A 36 -5.25 -8.89 -4.44
C GLU A 36 -6.72 -9.25 -4.19
N ALA A 37 -7.18 -9.18 -2.93
CA ALA A 37 -8.57 -9.44 -2.59
C ALA A 37 -9.54 -8.48 -3.28
N ARG A 38 -9.17 -7.20 -3.46
CA ARG A 38 -9.96 -6.23 -4.23
C ARG A 38 -10.04 -6.59 -5.71
N VAL A 39 -8.96 -7.12 -6.30
CA VAL A 39 -8.98 -7.62 -7.68
C VAL A 39 -9.90 -8.83 -7.80
N VAL A 40 -9.80 -9.79 -6.88
CA VAL A 40 -10.70 -10.96 -6.86
C VAL A 40 -12.16 -10.52 -6.75
N ALA A 41 -12.49 -9.61 -5.84
CA ALA A 41 -13.86 -9.10 -5.69
C ALA A 41 -14.37 -8.36 -6.94
N LEU A 42 -13.51 -7.58 -7.61
CA LEU A 42 -13.84 -6.94 -8.89
C LEU A 42 -14.15 -7.99 -9.97
N LEU A 43 -13.29 -9.00 -10.11
CA LEU A 43 -13.45 -10.04 -11.12
C LEU A 43 -14.64 -10.94 -10.82
N ASP A 44 -14.92 -11.28 -9.57
CA ASP A 44 -16.11 -12.07 -9.21
C ASP A 44 -17.38 -11.32 -9.59
N SER A 45 -17.46 -10.02 -9.28
CA SER A 45 -18.58 -9.16 -9.67
C SER A 45 -18.73 -9.08 -11.19
N TYR A 46 -17.63 -8.84 -11.91
CA TYR A 46 -17.68 -8.71 -13.37
C TYR A 46 -17.95 -10.06 -14.07
N GLY A 47 -17.37 -11.14 -13.56
CA GLY A 47 -17.63 -12.50 -14.02
C GLY A 47 -19.09 -12.89 -13.87
N GLY A 48 -19.71 -12.57 -12.72
CA GLY A 48 -21.15 -12.77 -12.52
C GLY A 48 -22.00 -11.97 -13.51
N TYR A 49 -21.61 -10.74 -13.85
CA TYR A 49 -22.25 -9.97 -14.93
C TYR A 49 -22.13 -10.69 -16.29
N LEU A 50 -20.94 -11.18 -16.64
CA LEU A 50 -20.70 -11.85 -17.92
C LEU A 50 -21.47 -13.17 -18.03
N GLU A 51 -21.50 -13.97 -16.97
CA GLU A 51 -22.26 -15.23 -16.92
C GLU A 51 -23.77 -14.99 -17.02
N SER A 52 -24.27 -13.91 -16.40
CA SER A 52 -25.68 -13.52 -16.51
C SER A 52 -26.03 -13.02 -17.92
N ARG A 53 -25.12 -12.29 -18.57
CA ARG A 53 -25.34 -11.72 -19.90
C ARG A 53 -25.19 -12.75 -21.02
N TRP A 54 -24.23 -13.66 -20.87
CA TRP A 54 -23.83 -14.66 -21.85
C TRP A 54 -23.91 -16.07 -21.23
N PRO A 55 -25.10 -16.68 -21.15
CA PRO A 55 -25.27 -17.99 -20.51
C PRO A 55 -24.35 -19.06 -21.11
N GLY A 56 -23.58 -19.72 -20.25
CA GLY A 56 -22.63 -20.77 -20.67
C GLY A 56 -21.28 -20.25 -21.17
N ILE A 57 -21.00 -18.94 -21.03
CA ILE A 57 -19.67 -18.39 -21.25
C ILE A 57 -18.64 -19.12 -20.38
N ARG A 58 -17.44 -19.33 -20.93
CA ARG A 58 -16.29 -19.82 -20.18
C ARG A 58 -15.35 -18.65 -19.96
N LEU A 59 -15.27 -18.19 -18.71
CA LEU A 59 -14.35 -17.12 -18.34
C LEU A 59 -12.90 -17.63 -18.38
N PRO A 60 -11.96 -16.84 -18.91
CA PRO A 60 -10.55 -17.21 -18.90
C PRO A 60 -10.00 -17.15 -17.47
N ALA A 61 -9.10 -18.06 -17.11
CA ALA A 61 -8.38 -17.94 -15.85
C ALA A 61 -7.50 -16.68 -15.86
N THR A 62 -7.50 -15.94 -14.76
CA THR A 62 -6.69 -14.74 -14.58
C THR A 62 -5.69 -14.92 -13.45
N GLN A 63 -4.50 -14.38 -13.65
CA GLN A 63 -3.50 -14.19 -12.61
C GLN A 63 -2.94 -12.78 -12.79
N ILE A 64 -2.58 -12.13 -11.69
CA ILE A 64 -1.95 -10.80 -11.76
C ILE A 64 -0.53 -10.99 -12.31
N ASP A 65 -0.28 -10.43 -13.49
CA ASP A 65 1.04 -10.47 -14.11
C ASP A 65 1.90 -9.32 -13.58
N ALA A 66 1.30 -8.14 -13.40
CA ALA A 66 1.99 -6.96 -12.88
C ALA A 66 1.03 -5.93 -12.30
N TRP A 67 1.48 -5.28 -11.24
CA TRP A 67 0.95 -3.99 -10.79
C TRP A 67 1.71 -2.89 -11.52
N LEU A 68 1.01 -2.08 -12.32
CA LEU A 68 1.61 -1.06 -13.16
C LEU A 68 1.41 0.33 -12.60
N ASP A 69 2.41 1.20 -12.80
CA ASP A 69 2.30 2.62 -12.51
C ASP A 69 1.16 3.26 -13.34
N PRO A 70 0.40 4.23 -12.79
CA PRO A 70 -0.67 4.91 -13.52
C PRO A 70 -0.28 5.49 -14.88
N SER A 71 0.96 5.95 -15.04
CA SER A 71 1.44 6.56 -16.28
C SER A 71 1.61 5.55 -17.43
N VAL A 72 1.78 4.26 -17.13
CA VAL A 72 1.98 3.20 -18.14
C VAL A 72 0.81 2.23 -18.23
N TRP A 73 -0.03 2.15 -17.18
CA TRP A 73 -1.13 1.19 -17.11
C TRP A 73 -2.08 1.30 -18.30
N THR A 74 -2.53 2.50 -18.67
CA THR A 74 -3.53 2.69 -19.74
C THR A 74 -3.07 2.07 -21.06
N ALA A 75 -1.84 2.34 -21.48
CA ALA A 75 -1.31 1.81 -22.73
C ALA A 75 -1.16 0.28 -22.69
N ALA A 76 -0.73 -0.27 -21.55
CA ALA A 76 -0.60 -1.71 -21.38
C ALA A 76 -1.97 -2.42 -21.38
N PHE A 77 -2.96 -1.84 -20.70
CA PHE A 77 -4.33 -2.35 -20.66
C PHE A 77 -4.98 -2.30 -22.05
N GLU A 78 -4.90 -1.16 -22.75
CA GLU A 78 -5.41 -1.02 -24.13
C GLU A 78 -4.77 -2.06 -25.05
N GLY A 79 -3.45 -2.27 -24.95
CA GLY A 79 -2.74 -3.27 -25.74
C GLY A 79 -3.20 -4.69 -25.46
N CYS A 80 -3.34 -5.06 -24.19
CA CYS A 80 -3.87 -6.37 -23.78
C CYS A 80 -5.28 -6.58 -24.32
N ALA A 81 -6.19 -5.65 -24.06
CA ALA A 81 -7.61 -5.78 -24.40
C ALA A 81 -7.82 -5.78 -25.92
N SER A 82 -7.02 -5.00 -26.65
CA SER A 82 -7.06 -4.98 -28.12
C SER A 82 -6.59 -6.31 -28.70
N GLN A 83 -5.49 -6.85 -28.17
CA GLN A 83 -4.96 -8.14 -28.62
C GLN A 83 -5.94 -9.28 -28.34
N ALA A 84 -6.55 -9.30 -27.16
CA ALA A 84 -7.46 -10.36 -26.75
C ALA A 84 -8.84 -10.31 -27.44
N SER A 85 -9.37 -9.12 -27.72
CA SER A 85 -10.67 -8.96 -28.41
C SER A 85 -10.58 -8.94 -29.93
N GLY A 86 -9.40 -8.65 -30.49
CA GLY A 86 -9.24 -8.36 -31.92
C GLY A 86 -9.83 -7.01 -32.36
N LEU A 87 -10.30 -6.18 -31.43
CA LEU A 87 -10.78 -4.82 -31.67
C LEU A 87 -9.75 -3.79 -31.22
N THR A 88 -9.84 -2.55 -31.69
CA THR A 88 -9.05 -1.46 -31.06
C THR A 88 -9.73 -1.06 -29.77
N VAL A 89 -9.06 -1.21 -28.63
CA VAL A 89 -9.59 -0.83 -27.31
C VAL A 89 -8.95 0.46 -26.84
N ARG A 90 -9.77 1.35 -26.27
CA ARG A 90 -9.36 2.64 -25.70
C ARG A 90 -9.95 2.82 -24.32
N VAL A 91 -9.19 3.38 -23.39
CA VAL A 91 -9.69 3.82 -22.09
C VAL A 91 -9.99 5.30 -22.19
N ASP A 92 -11.27 5.64 -22.09
CA ASP A 92 -11.75 7.01 -22.01
C ASP A 92 -12.00 7.38 -20.53
N PRO A 93 -11.51 8.54 -20.04
CA PRO A 93 -11.70 8.95 -18.65
C PRO A 93 -13.16 9.14 -18.23
N THR A 94 -14.07 9.38 -19.17
CA THR A 94 -15.50 9.65 -18.91
C THR A 94 -16.37 8.45 -19.28
N ALA A 95 -16.09 7.84 -20.43
CA ALA A 95 -16.90 6.76 -20.98
C ALA A 95 -16.42 5.35 -20.61
N GLY A 96 -15.28 5.22 -19.93
CA GLY A 96 -14.72 3.94 -19.53
C GLY A 96 -14.00 3.24 -20.69
N VAL A 97 -14.09 1.91 -20.75
CA VAL A 97 -13.40 1.12 -21.78
C VAL A 97 -14.26 1.02 -23.03
N LEU A 98 -13.70 1.39 -24.18
CA LEU A 98 -14.39 1.48 -25.46
C LEU A 98 -13.73 0.61 -26.53
N ALA A 99 -14.53 0.01 -27.41
CA ALA A 99 -14.08 -0.57 -28.67
C ALA A 99 -14.23 0.44 -29.82
N MET A 100 -13.23 0.51 -30.70
CA MET A 100 -13.17 1.41 -31.85
C MET A 100 -12.85 0.66 -33.16
N PRO A 101 -13.79 0.59 -34.12
CA PRO A 101 -15.21 0.96 -33.99
C PRO A 101 -15.93 0.09 -32.94
N PRO A 102 -17.14 0.49 -32.49
CA PRO A 102 -17.94 -0.33 -31.58
C PRO A 102 -18.17 -1.73 -32.14
N ALA A 103 -18.31 -2.73 -31.26
CA ALA A 103 -18.66 -4.09 -31.64
C ALA A 103 -19.94 -4.09 -32.50
N GLN A 104 -19.90 -4.80 -33.63
CA GLN A 104 -21.00 -4.85 -34.61
C GLN A 104 -21.84 -6.13 -34.48
N THR A 105 -21.34 -7.13 -33.74
CA THR A 105 -22.03 -8.39 -33.48
C THR A 105 -21.98 -8.74 -31.99
N ASP A 106 -22.90 -9.58 -31.54
CA ASP A 106 -22.90 -10.09 -30.16
C ASP A 106 -21.62 -10.87 -29.84
N ALA A 107 -21.09 -11.63 -30.81
CA ALA A 107 -19.81 -12.32 -30.65
C ALA A 107 -18.65 -11.34 -30.41
N GLN A 108 -18.57 -10.26 -31.19
CA GLN A 108 -17.55 -9.22 -30.97
C GLN A 108 -17.72 -8.51 -29.64
N LEU A 109 -18.97 -8.30 -29.20
CA LEU A 109 -19.25 -7.69 -27.91
C LEU A 109 -18.86 -8.61 -26.76
N GLN A 110 -19.17 -9.91 -26.86
CA GLN A 110 -18.76 -10.92 -25.90
C GLN A 110 -17.22 -11.02 -25.81
N ASP A 111 -16.53 -11.06 -26.95
CA ASP A 111 -15.06 -11.10 -27.00
C ASP A 111 -14.44 -9.82 -26.40
N PHE A 112 -15.04 -8.65 -26.64
CA PHE A 112 -14.64 -7.38 -26.05
C PHE A 112 -14.82 -7.36 -24.53
N GLU A 113 -16.00 -7.73 -24.01
CA GLU A 113 -16.22 -7.72 -22.55
C GLU A 113 -15.37 -8.79 -21.84
N THR A 114 -15.15 -9.94 -22.47
CA THR A 114 -14.26 -10.98 -21.96
C THR A 114 -12.80 -10.52 -21.95
N SER A 115 -12.37 -9.70 -22.92
CA SER A 115 -11.02 -9.14 -22.94
C SER A 115 -10.79 -8.14 -21.82
N ILE A 116 -11.81 -7.33 -21.47
CA ILE A 116 -11.75 -6.43 -20.32
C ILE A 116 -11.55 -7.26 -19.03
N TYR A 117 -12.36 -8.31 -18.84
CA TYR A 117 -12.24 -9.20 -17.68
C TYR A 117 -10.83 -9.80 -17.57
N LEU A 118 -10.33 -10.39 -18.67
CA LEU A 118 -9.00 -10.98 -18.72
C LEU A 118 -7.91 -9.95 -18.39
N CYS A 119 -7.96 -8.79 -19.02
CA CYS A 119 -6.91 -7.79 -18.91
C CYS A 119 -6.94 -7.03 -17.58
N GLN A 120 -8.12 -6.86 -16.96
CA GLN A 120 -8.21 -6.33 -15.60
C GLN A 120 -7.63 -7.33 -14.58
N GLY A 121 -7.79 -8.63 -14.79
CA GLY A 121 -7.20 -9.63 -13.91
C GLY A 121 -5.68 -9.77 -14.06
N ARG A 122 -5.15 -9.52 -15.26
CA ARG A 122 -3.70 -9.56 -15.53
C ARG A 122 -2.98 -8.27 -15.16
N LEU A 123 -3.61 -7.13 -15.43
CA LEU A 123 -3.10 -5.79 -15.23
C LEU A 123 -4.14 -4.96 -14.45
N PRO A 124 -4.28 -5.20 -13.13
CA PRO A 124 -5.27 -4.51 -12.32
C PRO A 124 -5.19 -2.98 -12.43
N PRO A 125 -6.34 -2.27 -12.43
CA PRO A 125 -6.35 -0.82 -12.34
C PRO A 125 -5.53 -0.33 -11.15
N PRO A 126 -4.69 0.71 -11.30
CA PRO A 126 -3.87 1.25 -10.22
C PRO A 126 -4.70 1.74 -9.02
N SER A 127 -5.96 2.10 -9.25
CA SER A 127 -6.92 2.48 -8.20
C SER A 127 -7.27 1.34 -7.24
N LEU A 128 -6.93 0.08 -7.55
CA LEU A 128 -7.12 -1.05 -6.63
C LEU A 128 -5.92 -1.26 -5.69
N ALA A 129 -4.76 -0.73 -6.05
CA ALA A 129 -3.56 -0.74 -5.22
C ALA A 129 -3.58 0.33 -4.11
N VAL A 130 -4.75 0.90 -3.81
CA VAL A 130 -4.89 1.97 -2.81
C VAL A 130 -4.66 1.40 -1.40
N ASN A 131 -3.87 2.14 -0.62
CA ASN A 131 -3.58 1.85 0.78
C ASN A 131 -4.76 2.26 1.66
N GLU A 132 -5.83 1.46 1.66
CA GLU A 132 -6.68 1.45 2.85
C GLU A 132 -5.99 0.56 3.89
N PRO A 133 -5.66 1.10 5.06
CA PRO A 133 -4.90 0.39 6.09
C PRO A 133 -5.72 -0.76 6.67
N GLY A 134 -5.12 -1.95 6.67
CA GLY A 134 -5.69 -3.14 7.27
C GLY A 134 -5.47 -3.21 8.79
N PRO A 135 -5.99 -4.25 9.45
CA PRO A 135 -5.84 -4.42 10.89
C PRO A 135 -4.37 -4.54 11.36
N ILE A 136 -3.47 -5.12 10.56
CA ILE A 136 -2.03 -5.19 10.89
C ILE A 136 -1.40 -3.81 10.80
N GLU A 137 -1.69 -3.04 9.75
CA GLU A 137 -1.20 -1.65 9.65
C GLU A 137 -1.72 -0.76 10.79
N VAL A 138 -2.99 -0.90 11.16
CA VAL A 138 -3.60 -0.17 12.29
C VAL A 138 -2.90 -0.53 13.61
N ALA A 139 -2.68 -1.82 13.86
CA ALA A 139 -1.99 -2.29 15.07
C ALA A 139 -0.53 -1.80 15.11
N TRP A 140 0.19 -1.89 13.98
CA TRP A 140 1.54 -1.37 13.83
C TRP A 140 1.60 0.14 14.13
N LEU A 141 0.68 0.91 13.54
CA LEU A 141 0.66 2.37 13.73
C LEU A 141 0.41 2.71 15.20
N THR A 142 -0.54 2.02 15.84
CA THR A 142 -0.89 2.21 17.25
C THR A 142 0.32 1.98 18.14
N ASP A 143 1.03 0.86 17.98
CA ASP A 143 2.26 0.57 18.72
C ASP A 143 3.33 1.66 18.46
N TYR A 144 3.47 2.08 17.21
CA TYR A 144 4.49 3.07 16.82
C TYR A 144 4.24 4.45 17.44
N VAL A 145 3.00 4.94 17.39
CA VAL A 145 2.66 6.28 17.92
C VAL A 145 2.54 6.32 19.44
N GLN A 146 2.12 5.22 20.09
CA GLN A 146 1.95 5.18 21.54
C GLN A 146 3.26 4.86 22.28
N ASP A 147 4.19 4.13 21.67
CA ASP A 147 5.44 3.72 22.33
C ASP A 147 6.70 4.11 21.53
N ALA A 148 6.88 3.56 20.32
CA ALA A 148 8.17 3.63 19.64
C ALA A 148 8.64 5.07 19.36
N LEU A 149 7.76 5.91 18.80
CA LEU A 149 8.07 7.31 18.48
C LEU A 149 8.25 8.15 19.76
N PRO A 150 7.34 8.16 20.75
CA PRO A 150 7.56 8.87 22.02
C PRO A 150 8.85 8.43 22.74
N THR A 151 9.17 7.13 22.71
CA THR A 151 10.40 6.60 23.30
C THR A 151 11.65 7.08 22.55
N CYS A 152 11.61 7.15 21.22
CA CYS A 152 12.69 7.75 20.42
C CYS A 152 12.87 9.24 20.75
N LEU A 153 11.79 10.01 20.72
CA LEU A 153 11.81 11.45 21.00
C LEU A 153 12.38 11.76 22.38
N ARG A 154 12.01 10.96 23.40
CA ARG A 154 12.54 11.10 24.76
C ARG A 154 14.05 10.90 24.83
N ARG A 155 14.62 10.01 24.02
CA ARG A 155 16.09 9.81 23.93
C ARG A 155 16.79 11.01 23.30
N GLU A 156 16.11 11.69 22.38
CA GLU A 156 16.57 12.94 21.76
C GLU A 156 16.31 14.19 22.62
N GLY A 157 15.82 14.02 23.85
CA GLY A 157 15.54 15.12 24.77
C GLY A 157 14.21 15.84 24.50
N ILE A 158 13.34 15.28 23.66
CA ILE A 158 12.06 15.86 23.28
C ILE A 158 10.92 15.14 24.00
N THR A 159 10.05 15.92 24.63
CA THR A 159 8.83 15.40 25.23
C THR A 159 7.69 15.58 24.24
N ALA A 160 7.21 14.48 23.66
CA ALA A 160 6.02 14.47 22.84
C ALA A 160 4.77 14.67 23.71
N ALA A 161 3.73 15.30 23.15
CA ALA A 161 2.40 15.25 23.75
C ALA A 161 1.92 13.78 23.80
N PRO A 162 1.14 13.37 24.82
CA PRO A 162 0.55 12.04 24.87
C PRO A 162 -0.21 11.75 23.56
N ALA A 163 0.01 10.55 23.01
CA ALA A 163 -0.77 10.10 21.87
C ALA A 163 -2.25 9.95 22.29
N PRO A 164 -3.21 10.25 21.40
CA PRO A 164 -4.62 9.98 21.67
C PRO A 164 -4.86 8.47 21.83
N ASP A 165 -5.80 8.12 22.70
CA ASP A 165 -6.16 6.71 22.98
C ASP A 165 -6.65 5.98 21.73
N ASP A 166 -7.33 6.71 20.84
CA ASP A 166 -7.75 6.21 19.53
C ASP A 166 -6.74 6.61 18.44
N ALA A 167 -5.60 5.93 18.45
CA ALA A 167 -4.60 6.06 17.40
C ALA A 167 -5.13 5.64 16.01
N SER A 168 -6.26 4.94 15.94
CA SER A 168 -6.88 4.57 14.65
C SER A 168 -7.51 5.76 13.92
N ALA A 169 -7.89 6.83 14.64
CA ALA A 169 -8.31 8.09 14.02
C ALA A 169 -7.15 8.78 13.25
N ILE A 170 -5.89 8.52 13.64
CA ILE A 170 -4.67 8.98 12.96
C ILE A 170 -4.52 8.30 11.58
N VAL A 171 -5.05 7.07 11.47
CA VAL A 171 -4.91 6.16 10.32
C VAL A 171 -5.76 6.60 9.12
N LEU A 172 -6.96 7.14 9.35
CA LEU A 172 -7.99 7.27 8.29
C LEU A 172 -7.94 8.58 7.50
N THR A 173 -7.39 9.66 8.08
CA THR A 173 -7.43 10.99 7.46
C THR A 173 -6.06 11.52 7.06
N GLY A 174 -4.96 10.92 7.54
CA GLY A 174 -3.60 11.46 7.36
C GLY A 174 -3.37 12.80 8.07
N GLU A 175 -4.36 13.26 8.85
CA GLU A 175 -4.33 14.50 9.60
C GLU A 175 -4.64 14.20 11.06
N THR A 176 -3.71 14.53 11.94
CA THR A 176 -3.97 14.74 13.36
C THR A 176 -3.88 16.24 13.64
N PRO A 177 -4.94 17.04 13.36
CA PRO A 177 -4.87 18.47 13.61
C PRO A 177 -4.51 18.80 15.06
N GLU A 178 -4.78 17.89 15.99
CA GLU A 178 -4.62 18.08 17.43
C GLU A 178 -3.39 17.39 18.05
N TRP A 179 -2.68 16.52 17.31
CA TRP A 179 -1.49 15.83 17.82
C TRP A 179 -0.30 16.02 16.89
N ASP A 180 0.66 16.83 17.35
CA ASP A 180 1.98 17.02 16.75
C ASP A 180 3.04 16.51 17.73
N PRO A 181 3.63 15.32 17.51
CA PRO A 181 4.65 14.77 18.40
C PRO A 181 5.94 15.60 18.42
N TYR A 182 6.13 16.51 17.45
CA TYR A 182 7.31 17.38 17.33
C TYR A 182 7.05 18.81 17.78
N ALA A 183 5.89 19.12 18.36
CA ALA A 183 5.49 20.48 18.73
C ALA A 183 6.55 21.25 19.54
N ALA A 184 7.30 20.58 20.42
CA ALA A 184 8.33 21.20 21.24
C ALA A 184 9.53 21.78 20.45
N VAL A 185 9.78 21.29 19.24
CA VAL A 185 10.90 21.72 18.38
C VAL A 185 10.44 22.31 17.04
N ARG A 186 9.12 22.43 16.85
CA ARG A 186 8.48 22.92 15.61
C ARG A 186 9.06 24.23 15.09
N ASP A 187 9.29 25.20 15.98
CA ASP A 187 9.75 26.54 15.60
C ASP A 187 11.27 26.61 15.38
N ASN A 188 12.02 25.54 15.68
CA ASN A 188 13.44 25.41 15.41
C ASN A 188 13.68 24.48 14.22
N VAL A 189 13.58 25.00 13.00
CA VAL A 189 13.63 24.21 11.75
C VAL A 189 14.87 23.29 11.64
N PRO A 190 16.11 23.73 11.94
CA PRO A 190 17.27 22.82 11.94
C PRO A 190 17.13 21.66 12.91
N GLU A 191 16.62 21.90 14.12
CA GLU A 191 16.42 20.88 15.13
C GLU A 191 15.29 19.93 14.76
N LEU A 192 14.16 20.46 14.27
CA LEU A 192 13.04 19.68 13.75
C LEU A 192 13.51 18.68 12.69
N ARG A 193 14.29 19.12 11.69
CA ARG A 193 14.81 18.23 10.65
C ARG A 193 15.74 17.15 11.21
N ARG A 194 16.65 17.52 12.12
CA ARG A 194 17.55 16.58 12.79
C ARG A 194 16.76 15.48 13.50
N VAL A 195 15.73 15.89 14.22
CA VAL A 195 14.88 15.01 15.03
C VAL A 195 14.02 14.12 14.15
N GLN A 196 13.40 14.66 13.10
CA GLN A 196 12.62 13.88 12.14
C GLN A 196 13.47 12.85 11.39
N ALA A 197 14.77 13.13 11.19
CA ALA A 197 15.69 12.16 10.60
C ALA A 197 16.04 11.00 11.56
N LEU A 198 16.07 11.25 12.88
CA LEU A 198 16.38 10.24 13.90
C LEU A 198 15.15 9.47 14.39
N CYS A 199 14.03 10.18 14.53
CA CYS A 199 12.75 9.72 15.01
C CYS A 199 11.67 10.06 13.96
N PRO A 200 11.61 9.32 12.83
CA PRO A 200 10.72 9.63 11.73
C PRO A 200 9.24 9.49 12.12
N SER A 201 8.37 10.26 11.46
CA SER A 201 6.93 10.11 11.63
C SER A 201 6.47 8.79 11.03
N ALA A 202 5.34 8.26 11.50
CA ALA A 202 4.82 7.00 11.00
C ALA A 202 4.58 7.04 9.48
N ALA A 203 4.12 8.17 8.94
CA ALA A 203 3.95 8.37 7.51
C ALA A 203 5.26 8.20 6.73
N VAL A 204 6.38 8.72 7.26
CA VAL A 204 7.71 8.56 6.64
C VAL A 204 8.17 7.11 6.70
N VAL A 205 7.92 6.42 7.81
CA VAL A 205 8.26 4.99 7.95
C VAL A 205 7.42 4.13 7.01
N LEU A 206 6.10 4.33 6.95
CA LEU A 206 5.21 3.58 6.07
C LEU A 206 5.48 3.86 4.58
N ALA A 207 5.97 5.06 4.24
CA ALA A 207 6.40 5.39 2.88
C ALA A 207 7.68 4.67 2.45
N SER A 208 8.41 4.05 3.38
CA SER A 208 9.54 3.19 3.05
C SER A 208 9.13 1.81 2.54
N ILE A 209 7.87 1.40 2.76
CA ILE A 209 7.31 0.18 2.19
C ILE A 209 7.12 0.42 0.69
N PRO A 210 7.75 -0.39 -0.19
CA PRO A 210 7.58 -0.26 -1.63
C PRO A 210 6.10 -0.35 -2.02
N PRO A 211 5.59 0.53 -2.89
CA PRO A 211 4.25 0.36 -3.42
C PRO A 211 4.16 -0.94 -4.23
N LEU A 212 2.97 -1.52 -4.31
CA LEU A 212 2.73 -2.70 -5.14
C LEU A 212 3.14 -2.41 -6.59
N GLY A 213 3.99 -3.27 -7.16
CA GLY A 213 4.50 -3.09 -8.52
C GLY A 213 5.82 -2.32 -8.63
N ALA A 214 6.33 -1.74 -7.53
CA ALA A 214 7.71 -1.30 -7.46
C ALA A 214 8.62 -2.52 -7.21
N ALA A 215 8.84 -3.33 -8.25
CA ALA A 215 9.95 -4.27 -8.23
C ALA A 215 11.26 -3.47 -8.36
N SER A 216 12.16 -3.67 -7.39
CA SER A 216 13.60 -3.44 -7.50
C SER A 216 14.25 -4.31 -8.55
#